data_AF-Q91ZI6-F1
#
_entry.id   AF-Q91ZI6-F1
#
_cell.length_a   1.000
_cell.length_b   1.000
_cell.length_c   1.000
_cell.angle_alpha   90.00
_cell.angle_beta   90.00
_cell.angle_gamma   90.00
#
_symmetry.space_group_name_H-M   'P 1'
#
loop_
_entity.id
_entity.type
_entity.pdbx_description
1 polymer ?
#
loop_
_entity_poly.entity_id
_entity_poly.type
_entity_poly.pdbx_seq_one_letter_code
_entity_poly.pdbx_strand_id
1 'polypeptide(L)'
;VFYQLLSGASEELLYKLKLERDFSRYNYLSLDSAKVNGVDDAANFRTVRNAMQIVGFLDHEAEAVLEVVAAVLKLGNIEFKPESRVNGLDESKIKDKNELKEICELTSIDQVVLERAFS
;
A
#
# COMPACT_ATOMS: atom_id res chain seq x y z
N VAL A 1 -9.24 -6.25 -4.56
CA VAL A 1 -8.48 -6.56 -3.34
C VAL A 1 -8.25 -5.35 -2.44
N PHE A 2 -7.83 -4.17 -2.93
CA PHE A 2 -7.58 -2.99 -2.06
C PHE A 2 -8.80 -2.57 -1.21
N TYR A 3 -9.97 -2.41 -1.83
CA TYR A 3 -11.21 -2.09 -1.12
C TYR A 3 -11.60 -3.17 -0.09
N GLN A 4 -11.41 -4.44 -0.44
CA GLN A 4 -11.62 -5.59 0.46
C GLN A 4 -10.67 -5.56 1.66
N LEU A 5 -9.37 -5.34 1.42
CA LEU A 5 -8.36 -5.26 2.47
C LEU A 5 -8.69 -4.13 3.45
N LEU A 6 -8.89 -2.91 2.95
CA LEU A 6 -9.19 -1.75 3.80
C LEU A 6 -10.52 -1.93 4.54
N SER A 7 -11.56 -2.44 3.89
CA SER A 7 -12.88 -2.61 4.52
C SER A 7 -12.96 -3.78 5.50
N GLY A 8 -12.21 -4.86 5.24
CA GLY A 8 -12.39 -6.15 5.90
C GLY A 8 -11.28 -6.58 6.85
N ALA A 9 -10.08 -6.00 6.78
CA ALA A 9 -9.01 -6.28 7.72
C ALA A 9 -9.33 -5.73 9.12
N SER A 10 -8.83 -6.39 10.16
CA SER A 10 -8.89 -5.86 11.52
C SER A 10 -8.03 -4.61 11.68
N GLU A 11 -8.30 -3.78 12.70
CA GLU A 11 -7.46 -2.62 13.01
C GLU A 11 -6.00 -3.01 13.30
N GLU A 12 -5.78 -4.14 13.98
CA GLU A 12 -4.45 -4.67 14.26
C GLU A 12 -3.68 -4.99 12.97
N LEU A 13 -4.35 -5.63 12.00
CA LEU A 13 -3.74 -5.95 10.72
C LEU A 13 -3.47 -4.67 9.90
N LEU A 14 -4.41 -3.73 9.85
CA LEU A 14 -4.19 -2.45 9.17
C LEU A 14 -3.03 -1.67 9.78
N TYR A 15 -2.93 -1.66 11.11
CA TYR A 15 -1.81 -1.05 11.82
C TYR A 15 -0.47 -1.71 11.45
N LYS A 16 -0.40 -3.05 11.41
CA LYS A 16 0.79 -3.78 10.99
C LYS A 16 1.18 -3.45 9.54
N LEU A 17 0.20 -3.33 8.66
CA LEU A 17 0.38 -3.00 7.24
C LEU A 17 0.63 -1.50 6.97
N LYS A 18 0.65 -0.64 8.00
CA LYS A 18 0.76 0.82 7.88
C LYS A 18 -0.32 1.43 6.98
N LEU A 19 -1.54 0.90 7.11
CA LEU A 19 -2.72 1.34 6.36
C LEU A 19 -3.73 2.00 7.29
N GLU A 20 -4.35 3.06 6.80
CA GLU A 20 -5.53 3.69 7.38
C GLU A 20 -6.78 3.26 6.62
N ARG A 21 -7.89 3.02 7.33
CA ARG A 21 -9.20 2.72 6.73
C ARG A 21 -9.89 4.00 6.23
N ASP A 22 -9.23 4.68 5.31
CA ASP A 22 -9.76 5.86 4.63
C ASP A 22 -9.31 5.85 3.16
N PHE A 23 -10.27 5.62 2.26
CA PHE A 23 -9.98 5.55 0.82
C PHE A 23 -9.46 6.87 0.25
N SER A 24 -9.79 8.01 0.88
CA SER A 24 -9.38 9.34 0.41
C SER A 24 -7.87 9.58 0.58
N ARG A 25 -7.20 8.76 1.40
CA ARG A 25 -5.77 8.86 1.67
C ARG A 25 -4.90 8.13 0.65
N TYR A 26 -5.49 7.45 -0.33
CA TYR A 26 -4.73 6.68 -1.32
C TYR A 26 -5.02 7.16 -2.73
N ASN A 27 -3.97 7.67 -3.40
CA ASN A 27 -4.08 8.21 -4.76
C ASN A 27 -4.49 7.15 -5.80
N TYR A 28 -4.26 5.86 -5.51
CA TYR A 28 -4.66 4.75 -6.38
C TYR A 28 -6.12 4.34 -6.21
N LEU A 29 -6.85 4.90 -5.24
CA LEU A 29 -8.26 4.61 -5.01
C LEU A 29 -9.10 5.83 -5.38
N SER A 30 -10.28 5.55 -5.95
CA SER A 30 -11.31 6.56 -6.17
C SER A 30 -12.41 6.40 -5.12
N LEU A 31 -12.82 7.53 -4.51
CA LEU A 31 -13.93 7.58 -3.55
C LEU A 31 -15.28 7.31 -4.22
N ASP A 32 -15.47 7.80 -5.45
CA ASP A 32 -16.74 7.71 -6.18
C ASP A 32 -17.14 6.26 -6.49
N SER A 33 -16.16 5.37 -6.55
CA SER A 33 -16.33 3.94 -6.84
C SER A 33 -16.02 3.05 -5.64
N ALA A 34 -15.80 3.62 -4.46
CA ALA A 34 -15.39 2.87 -3.27
C ALA A 34 -16.48 1.97 -2.68
N LYS A 35 -17.75 2.19 -3.05
CA LYS A 35 -18.87 1.32 -2.69
C LYS A 35 -19.68 0.98 -3.93
N VAL A 36 -19.85 -0.31 -4.18
CA VAL A 36 -20.69 -0.84 -5.24
C VAL A 36 -21.92 -1.48 -4.63
N ASN A 37 -23.11 -1.12 -5.12
CA ASN A 37 -24.37 -1.69 -4.64
C ASN A 37 -24.36 -3.22 -4.80
N GLY A 38 -24.71 -3.93 -3.72
CA GLY A 38 -24.73 -5.39 -3.69
C GLY A 38 -23.37 -6.05 -3.46
N VAL A 39 -22.30 -5.29 -3.26
CA VAL A 39 -20.96 -5.80 -2.94
C VAL A 39 -20.62 -5.47 -1.49
N ASP A 40 -20.32 -6.50 -0.69
CA ASP A 40 -19.76 -6.36 0.66
C ASP A 40 -18.26 -6.71 0.63
N ASP A 41 -17.42 -5.68 0.48
CA ASP A 41 -15.97 -5.82 0.42
C ASP A 41 -15.38 -6.44 1.71
N ALA A 42 -15.98 -6.19 2.87
CA ALA A 42 -15.52 -6.74 4.13
C ALA A 42 -15.83 -8.24 4.23
N ALA A 43 -17.01 -8.67 3.78
CA ALA A 43 -17.35 -10.09 3.66
C ALA A 43 -16.47 -10.78 2.61
N ASN A 44 -16.28 -10.15 1.45
CA ASN A 44 -15.45 -10.69 0.39
C ASN A 44 -13.98 -10.86 0.82
N PHE A 45 -13.44 -9.96 1.64
CA PHE A 45 -12.12 -10.12 2.23
C PHE A 45 -11.98 -11.39 3.07
N ARG A 46 -12.99 -11.67 3.92
CA ARG A 46 -13.01 -12.91 4.73
C ARG A 46 -13.10 -14.15 3.85
N THR A 47 -13.90 -14.09 2.79
CA THR A 47 -14.00 -15.17 1.80
C THR A 47 -12.65 -15.43 1.11
N VAL A 48 -11.96 -14.38 0.66
CA VAL A 48 -10.63 -14.50 0.03
C VAL A 48 -9.60 -15.06 1.02
N ARG A 49 -9.56 -14.56 2.27
CA ARG A 49 -8.67 -15.08 3.32
C ARG A 49 -8.92 -16.55 3.61
N ASN A 50 -10.18 -16.97 3.72
CA ASN A 50 -10.53 -18.37 3.90
C ASN A 50 -10.14 -19.22 2.68
N ALA A 51 -10.32 -18.70 1.47
CA ALA A 51 -9.91 -19.40 0.25
C ALA A 51 -8.39 -19.63 0.21
N MET A 52 -7.57 -18.66 0.63
CA MET A 52 -6.11 -18.81 0.73
C MET A 52 -5.72 -19.97 1.66
N GLN A 53 -6.39 -20.08 2.83
CA GLN A 53 -6.21 -21.20 3.76
C GLN A 53 -6.59 -22.54 3.12
N ILE A 54 -7.73 -22.60 2.42
CA ILE A 54 -8.21 -23.83 1.75
C ILE A 54 -7.24 -24.31 0.68
N VAL A 55 -6.64 -23.39 -0.10
CA VAL A 55 -5.67 -23.75 -1.14
C VAL A 55 -4.26 -24.01 -0.60
N GLY A 56 -4.06 -23.88 0.72
CA GLY A 56 -2.84 -24.33 1.41
C GLY A 56 -1.85 -23.24 1.80
N PHE A 57 -2.21 -21.95 1.76
CA PHE A 57 -1.34 -20.90 2.30
C PHE A 57 -1.31 -20.99 3.82
N LEU A 58 -0.10 -20.93 4.38
CA LEU A 58 0.09 -20.70 5.80
C LEU A 58 -0.26 -19.25 6.15
N ASP A 59 -0.63 -18.98 7.39
CA ASP A 59 -1.05 -17.64 7.83
C ASP A 59 0.00 -16.55 7.51
N HIS A 60 1.28 -16.87 7.73
CA HIS A 60 2.37 -15.93 7.45
C HIS A 60 2.60 -15.70 5.94
N GLU A 61 2.32 -16.69 5.08
CA GLU A 61 2.42 -16.54 3.63
C GLU A 61 1.27 -15.68 3.11
N ALA A 62 0.05 -15.92 3.61
CA ALA A 62 -1.10 -15.08 3.28
C ALA A 62 -0.90 -13.65 3.76
N GLU A 63 -0.31 -13.45 4.93
CA GLU A 63 0.04 -12.14 5.45
C GLU A 63 1.12 -11.45 4.60
N ALA A 64 2.18 -12.15 4.19
CA ALA A 64 3.20 -11.59 3.29
C ALA A 64 2.61 -11.13 1.95
N VAL A 65 1.61 -11.85 1.41
CA VAL A 65 0.86 -11.38 0.23
C VAL A 65 0.15 -10.06 0.52
N LEU A 66 -0.46 -9.90 1.69
CA LEU A 66 -1.12 -8.64 2.08
C LEU A 66 -0.11 -7.51 2.32
N GLU A 67 1.09 -7.81 2.83
CA GLU A 67 2.20 -6.85 2.95
C GLU A 67 2.59 -6.29 1.56
N VAL A 68 2.69 -7.14 0.54
CA VAL A 68 2.94 -6.70 -0.84
C VAL A 68 1.79 -5.85 -1.38
N VAL A 69 0.54 -6.25 -1.15
CA VAL A 69 -0.63 -5.45 -1.57
C VAL A 69 -0.64 -4.09 -0.88
N ALA A 70 -0.34 -4.02 0.41
CA ALA A 70 -0.23 -2.78 1.16
C ALA A 70 0.90 -1.88 0.64
N ALA A 71 2.07 -2.46 0.35
CA ALA A 71 3.19 -1.74 -0.25
C ALA A 71 2.81 -1.10 -1.61
N VAL A 72 2.15 -1.85 -2.50
CA VAL A 72 1.66 -1.33 -3.79
C VAL A 72 0.70 -0.17 -3.61
N LEU A 73 -0.20 -0.25 -2.62
CA LEU A 73 -1.16 0.81 -2.36
C LEU A 73 -0.46 2.09 -1.86
N LYS A 74 0.49 1.95 -0.93
CA LYS A 74 1.26 3.08 -0.37
C LYS A 74 2.22 3.70 -1.38
N LEU A 75 2.77 2.92 -2.31
CA LEU A 75 3.62 3.43 -3.40
C LEU A 75 2.91 4.51 -4.23
N GLY A 76 1.58 4.42 -4.39
CA GLY A 76 0.80 5.43 -5.09
C GLY A 76 0.78 6.81 -4.42
N ASN A 77 1.13 6.89 -3.14
CA ASN A 77 1.20 8.14 -2.38
C ASN A 77 2.57 8.83 -2.47
N ILE A 78 3.56 8.21 -3.10
CA ILE A 78 4.86 8.86 -3.31
C ILE A 78 4.72 9.93 -4.39
N GLU A 79 4.93 11.18 -3.98
CA GLU A 79 4.95 12.33 -4.89
C GLU A 79 6.38 12.79 -5.18
N PHE A 80 6.60 13.24 -6.41
CA PHE A 80 7.88 13.77 -6.87
C PHE A 80 7.79 15.28 -7.13
N LYS A 81 8.91 15.97 -6.93
CA LYS A 81 9.09 17.38 -7.26
C LYS A 81 10.38 17.57 -8.07
N PRO A 82 10.42 18.55 -8.98
CA PRO A 82 11.65 18.92 -9.66
C PRO A 82 12.61 19.57 -8.65
N GLU A 83 13.90 19.22 -8.73
CA GLU A 83 14.99 19.87 -8.01
C GLU A 83 16.02 20.36 -9.04
N SER A 84 16.19 21.68 -9.14
CA SER A 84 17.16 22.29 -10.05
C SER A 84 18.48 22.49 -9.33
N ARG A 85 19.55 21.88 -9.83
CA ARG A 85 20.90 22.08 -9.30
C ARG A 85 21.56 23.31 -9.92
N VAL A 86 22.54 23.87 -9.20
CA VAL A 86 23.33 25.04 -9.64
C VAL A 86 24.05 24.82 -10.99
N ASN A 87 24.21 23.57 -11.42
CA ASN A 87 24.82 23.18 -12.71
C ASN A 87 23.81 23.06 -13.87
N GLY A 88 22.52 23.36 -13.66
CA GLY A 88 21.49 23.37 -14.72
C GLY A 88 20.95 22.00 -15.13
N LEU A 89 21.21 20.95 -14.35
CA LEU A 89 20.58 19.64 -14.54
C LEU A 89 19.32 19.55 -13.69
N ASP A 90 18.20 19.13 -14.31
CA ASP A 90 16.93 18.86 -13.65
C ASP A 90 16.95 17.44 -13.08
N GLU A 91 16.75 17.30 -11.76
CA GLU A 91 16.59 16.03 -11.07
C GLU A 91 15.17 15.88 -10.49
N SER A 92 14.72 14.64 -10.33
CA SER A 92 13.48 14.31 -9.61
C SER A 92 13.78 13.96 -8.17
N LYS A 93 13.02 14.52 -7.23
CA LYS A 93 13.16 14.25 -5.80
C LYS A 93 11.83 13.91 -5.17
N ILE A 94 11.84 12.96 -4.25
CA ILE A 94 10.67 12.62 -3.44
C ILE A 94 10.29 13.80 -2.54
N LYS A 95 9.00 14.16 -2.55
CA LYS A 95 8.46 15.31 -1.82
C LYS A 95 8.33 15.04 -0.32
N ASP A 96 7.76 13.89 0.06
CA ASP A 96 7.65 13.40 1.44
C ASP A 96 8.20 11.97 1.53
N LYS A 97 9.09 11.74 2.50
CA LYS A 97 9.74 10.45 2.73
C LYS A 97 9.00 9.56 3.74
N ASN A 98 7.91 10.03 4.35
CA ASN A 98 7.16 9.25 5.33
C ASN A 98 6.59 7.97 4.70
N GLU A 99 5.89 8.09 3.56
CA GLU A 99 5.36 6.95 2.82
C GLU A 99 6.47 5.99 2.39
N LEU A 100 7.58 6.54 1.86
CA LEU A 100 8.75 5.76 1.48
C LEU A 100 9.32 4.97 2.66
N LYS A 101 9.45 5.61 3.83
CA LYS A 101 9.98 4.98 5.05
C LYS A 101 9.08 3.83 5.50
N GLU A 102 7.78 4.03 5.54
CA GLU A 102 6.83 2.99 5.93
C GLU A 102 6.83 1.81 4.96
N ILE A 103 6.94 2.07 3.65
CA ILE A 103 7.10 1.01 2.63
C ILE A 103 8.40 0.23 2.86
N CYS A 104 9.50 0.92 3.16
CA CYS A 104 10.79 0.28 3.44
C CYS A 104 10.74 -0.59 4.71
N GLU A 105 10.09 -0.09 5.77
CA GLU A 105 9.86 -0.87 7.00
C GLU A 105 9.00 -2.12 6.73
N LEU A 106 7.94 -1.99 5.92
CA LEU A 106 7.04 -3.10 5.58
C LEU A 106 7.72 -4.16 4.69
N THR A 107 8.54 -3.72 3.74
CA THR A 107 9.19 -4.60 2.75
C THR A 107 10.59 -5.05 3.15
N SER A 108 11.11 -4.54 4.27
CA SER A 108 12.51 -4.74 4.71
C SER A 108 13.55 -4.32 3.66
N ILE A 109 13.25 -3.29 2.86
CA ILE A 109 14.15 -2.73 1.85
C ILE A 109 14.87 -1.52 2.43
N ASP A 110 16.15 -1.32 2.06
CA ASP A 110 16.90 -0.13 2.44
C ASP A 110 16.34 1.13 1.75
N GLN A 111 16.01 2.15 2.55
CA GLN A 111 15.42 3.39 2.07
C GLN A 111 16.32 4.14 1.07
N VAL A 112 17.64 4.12 1.25
CA VAL A 112 18.58 4.79 0.34
C VAL A 112 18.61 4.09 -1.00
N VAL A 113 18.50 2.75 -1.00
CA VAL A 113 18.44 1.97 -2.25
C VAL A 113 17.15 2.28 -3.01
N LEU A 114 16.00 2.29 -2.31
CA LEU A 114 14.72 2.57 -2.95
C LEU A 114 14.60 4.02 -3.42
N GLU A 115 15.07 4.99 -2.63
CA GLU A 115 15.10 6.41 -3.02
C GLU A 115 15.93 6.61 -4.30
N ARG A 116 17.12 6.00 -4.38
CA ARG A 116 17.97 6.05 -5.58
C ARG A 116 17.35 5.36 -6.78
N ALA A 117 16.52 4.34 -6.59
CA ALA A 117 15.85 3.67 -7.69
C ALA A 117 14.77 4.55 -8.36
N PHE A 118 14.33 5.63 -7.72
CA PHE A 118 13.36 6.58 -8.26
C PHE A 118 13.98 7.84 -8.89
N SER A 119 15.28 8.06 -8.74
CA SER A 119 16.03 9.21 -9.25
C SER A 119 16.87 8.85 -10.47
#